data_AF-A0A2H3IJB6-F1
#
_entry.id   AF-A0A2H3IJB6-F1
#
_cell.length_a   1.000
_cell.length_b   1.000
_cell.length_c   1.000
_cell.angle_alpha   90.00
_cell.angle_beta   90.00
_cell.angle_gamma   90.00
#
_symmetry.space_group_name_H-M   'P 1'
#
loop_
_entity.id
_entity.type
_entity.pdbx_description
1 polymer ?
#
loop_
_entity_poly.entity_id
_entity_poly.type
_entity_poly.pdbx_seq_one_letter_code
_entity_poly.pdbx_strand_id
1 'polypeptide(L)'
;MYKWALEGYKKATDPDHRLILYTINNLGLLYANQGKLADAEKMYQQALEGHEKTCCPDHTSTLDTVNNLGLLYAEQGKLADAEKMFHRALEGKEKAWGADHRSTFITVNNLGALYAYQGKLIDAEKMYQRALEGYEKTCGPNHTSTLDTVNNLGNLYANQGKLADAEKMFQRALEGYEKALGSDNIIFYIPALNNAYDYGMLFEDTGRLRDAKLMYTRAISGYKLVFGTNNRQYQAAQERLKNLETSEDSLSTSPTAASRLNRHVTDILPVPGSAASTTSKRLKLLRKLKLR
;
A
#
# COMPACT_ATOMS: atom_id res chain seq x y z
N MET A 1 -25.81 4.84 -8.37
CA MET A 1 -25.42 5.99 -9.21
C MET A 1 -24.69 5.55 -10.48
N TYR A 2 -23.51 4.94 -10.43
CA TYR A 2 -22.75 4.55 -11.65
C TYR A 2 -23.47 3.58 -12.60
N LYS A 3 -24.19 2.57 -12.09
CA LYS A 3 -24.98 1.66 -12.94
C LYS A 3 -26.11 2.38 -13.69
N TRP A 4 -26.76 3.35 -13.04
CA TRP A 4 -27.85 4.13 -13.64
C TRP A 4 -27.32 5.12 -14.67
N ALA A 5 -26.17 5.74 -14.40
CA ALA A 5 -25.46 6.58 -15.38
C ALA A 5 -25.09 5.75 -16.62
N LEU A 6 -24.55 4.54 -16.44
CA LEU A 6 -24.20 3.64 -17.54
C LEU A 6 -25.40 3.25 -18.40
N GLU A 7 -26.54 2.92 -17.77
CA GLU A 7 -27.80 2.59 -18.46
C GLU A 7 -28.31 3.77 -19.30
N GLY A 8 -28.23 4.99 -18.75
CA GLY A 8 -28.62 6.22 -19.45
C GLY A 8 -27.72 6.52 -20.66
N TYR A 9 -26.40 6.42 -20.50
CA TYR A 9 -25.46 6.70 -21.58
C TYR A 9 -25.49 5.64 -22.69
N LYS A 10 -25.65 4.35 -22.36
CA LYS A 10 -25.78 3.27 -23.36
C LYS A 10 -26.99 3.43 -24.28
N LYS A 11 -28.04 4.10 -23.81
CA LYS A 11 -29.25 4.38 -24.61
C LYS A 11 -29.12 5.65 -25.47
N ALA A 12 -28.16 6.53 -25.16
CA ALA A 12 -28.04 7.85 -25.77
C ALA A 12 -26.83 8.03 -26.69
N THR A 13 -25.81 7.17 -26.59
CA THR A 13 -24.53 7.29 -27.31
C THR A 13 -23.94 5.93 -27.66
N ASP A 14 -23.00 5.90 -28.61
CA ASP A 14 -22.20 4.72 -28.97
C ASP A 14 -21.64 4.05 -27.69
N PRO A 15 -21.81 2.72 -27.48
CA PRO A 15 -21.26 1.99 -26.34
C PRO A 15 -19.76 2.23 -26.08
N ASP A 16 -19.02 2.56 -27.13
CA ASP A 16 -17.58 2.79 -27.12
C ASP A 16 -17.22 4.27 -26.86
N HIS A 17 -18.21 5.14 -26.59
CA HIS A 17 -17.98 6.55 -26.30
C HIS A 17 -17.12 6.75 -25.04
N ARG A 18 -16.12 7.64 -25.12
CA ARG A 18 -15.08 7.86 -24.07
C ARG A 18 -15.63 8.03 -22.64
N LEU A 19 -16.76 8.74 -22.47
CA LEU A 19 -17.38 8.94 -21.16
C LEU A 19 -18.00 7.67 -20.56
N ILE A 20 -18.51 6.77 -21.41
CA ILE A 20 -19.02 5.46 -20.98
C ILE A 20 -17.85 4.62 -20.46
N LEU A 21 -16.75 4.56 -21.20
CA LEU A 21 -15.56 3.79 -20.82
C LEU A 21 -14.94 4.29 -19.51
N TYR A 22 -14.87 5.61 -19.32
CA TYR A 22 -14.46 6.21 -18.03
C TYR A 22 -15.38 5.79 -16.88
N THR A 23 -16.70 5.75 -17.12
CA THR A 23 -17.69 5.31 -16.13
C THR A 23 -17.53 3.83 -15.79
N ILE A 24 -17.27 2.98 -16.78
CA ILE A 24 -17.02 1.55 -16.60
C ILE A 24 -15.73 1.33 -15.79
N ASN A 25 -14.65 2.05 -16.11
CA ASN A 25 -13.40 1.99 -15.32
C ASN A 25 -13.64 2.35 -13.84
N ASN A 26 -14.42 3.40 -13.57
CA ASN A 26 -14.75 3.78 -12.20
C ASN A 26 -15.65 2.75 -11.48
N LEU A 27 -16.52 2.06 -12.22
CA LEU A 27 -17.29 0.95 -11.68
C LEU A 27 -16.38 -0.24 -11.32
N GLY A 28 -15.33 -0.49 -12.11
CA GLY A 28 -14.27 -1.44 -11.78
C GLY A 28 -13.60 -1.11 -10.44
N LEU A 29 -13.22 0.16 -10.25
CA LEU A 29 -12.62 0.62 -8.99
C LEU A 29 -13.56 0.43 -7.80
N LEU A 30 -14.85 0.74 -7.97
CA LEU A 30 -15.85 0.52 -6.93
C LEU A 30 -15.97 -0.96 -6.55
N TYR A 31 -15.96 -1.86 -7.54
CA TYR A 31 -16.02 -3.29 -7.27
C TYR A 31 -14.75 -3.83 -6.60
N ALA A 32 -13.58 -3.35 -7.02
CA ALA A 32 -12.30 -3.70 -6.38
C ALA A 32 -12.32 -3.33 -4.90
N ASN A 33 -12.76 -2.10 -4.58
CA ASN A 33 -12.90 -1.62 -3.19
C ASN A 33 -13.92 -2.42 -2.37
N GLN A 34 -14.87 -3.13 -3.01
CA GLN A 34 -15.82 -4.02 -2.34
C GLN A 34 -15.31 -5.47 -2.22
N GLY A 35 -14.08 -5.75 -2.68
CA GLY A 35 -13.53 -7.11 -2.75
C GLY A 35 -14.15 -7.98 -3.85
N LYS A 36 -14.95 -7.40 -4.77
CA LYS A 36 -15.57 -8.11 -5.89
C LYS A 36 -14.60 -8.15 -7.07
N LEU A 37 -13.48 -8.84 -6.89
CA LEU A 37 -12.34 -8.76 -7.82
C LEU A 37 -12.68 -9.25 -9.23
N ALA A 38 -13.54 -10.26 -9.37
CA ALA A 38 -13.97 -10.76 -10.69
C ALA A 38 -14.87 -9.75 -11.43
N ASP A 39 -15.77 -9.07 -10.71
CA ASP A 39 -16.61 -8.03 -11.29
C ASP A 39 -15.76 -6.82 -11.70
N ALA A 40 -14.76 -6.47 -10.89
CA ALA A 40 -13.80 -5.42 -11.21
C ALA A 40 -13.00 -5.75 -12.48
N GLU A 41 -12.50 -6.98 -12.59
CA GLU A 41 -11.73 -7.46 -13.75
C GLU A 41 -12.55 -7.32 -15.03
N LYS A 42 -13.82 -7.77 -14.99
CA LYS A 42 -14.74 -7.65 -16.12
C LYS A 42 -14.94 -6.19 -16.53
N MET A 43 -15.14 -5.28 -15.58
CA MET A 43 -15.31 -3.86 -15.91
C MET A 43 -14.05 -3.26 -16.52
N TYR A 44 -12.87 -3.53 -15.95
CA TYR A 44 -11.63 -2.99 -16.49
C TYR A 44 -11.27 -3.55 -17.87
N GLN A 45 -11.48 -4.85 -18.11
CA GLN A 45 -11.28 -5.45 -19.44
C GLN A 45 -12.23 -4.82 -20.48
N GLN A 46 -13.50 -4.63 -20.13
CA GLN A 46 -14.46 -3.94 -21.01
C GLN A 46 -14.04 -2.49 -21.31
N ALA A 47 -13.59 -1.75 -20.30
CA ALA A 47 -13.09 -0.39 -20.49
C ALA A 47 -11.83 -0.36 -21.37
N LEU A 48 -10.91 -1.31 -21.18
CA LEU A 48 -9.68 -1.42 -21.96
C LEU A 48 -9.97 -1.72 -23.43
N GLU A 49 -10.81 -2.72 -23.72
CA GLU A 49 -11.19 -3.09 -25.08
C GLU A 49 -11.84 -1.91 -25.82
N GLY A 50 -12.77 -1.19 -25.17
CA GLY A 50 -13.37 -0.01 -25.77
C GLY A 50 -12.38 1.14 -25.96
N HIS A 51 -11.45 1.33 -25.02
CA HIS A 51 -10.41 2.36 -25.13
C HIS A 51 -9.43 2.04 -26.26
N GLU A 52 -9.05 0.78 -26.46
CA GLU A 52 -8.17 0.37 -27.57
C GLU A 52 -8.83 0.50 -28.94
N LYS A 53 -10.16 0.36 -29.03
CA LYS A 53 -10.92 0.58 -30.28
C LYS A 53 -11.10 2.06 -30.62
N THR A 54 -11.30 2.91 -29.62
CA THR A 54 -11.70 4.32 -29.82
C THR A 54 -10.57 5.32 -29.67
N CYS A 55 -9.59 4.99 -28.82
CA CYS A 55 -8.47 5.84 -28.48
C CYS A 55 -7.18 5.12 -28.90
N CYS A 56 -6.12 5.89 -29.19
CA CYS A 56 -4.81 5.28 -29.41
C CYS A 56 -4.39 4.46 -28.16
N PRO A 57 -3.64 3.35 -28.33
CA PRO A 57 -3.16 2.53 -27.20
C PRO A 57 -2.40 3.31 -26.12
N ASP A 58 -1.76 4.41 -26.52
CA ASP A 58 -0.97 5.29 -25.66
C ASP A 58 -1.79 6.43 -25.02
N HIS A 59 -3.12 6.45 -25.18
CA HIS A 59 -3.98 7.45 -24.56
C HIS A 59 -4.07 7.24 -23.04
N THR A 60 -4.11 8.33 -22.28
CA THR A 60 -4.04 8.33 -20.81
C THR A 60 -5.08 7.45 -20.14
N SER A 61 -6.33 7.53 -20.60
CA SER A 61 -7.41 6.71 -20.04
C SER A 61 -7.16 5.22 -20.25
N THR A 62 -6.59 4.82 -21.39
CA THR A 62 -6.18 3.43 -21.67
C THR A 62 -5.10 3.00 -20.69
N LEU A 63 -4.04 3.81 -20.54
CA LEU A 63 -2.90 3.49 -19.68
C LEU A 63 -3.26 3.49 -18.18
N ASP A 64 -4.21 4.31 -17.76
CA ASP A 64 -4.75 4.29 -16.39
C ASP A 64 -5.60 3.03 -16.15
N THR A 65 -6.41 2.60 -17.10
CA THR A 65 -7.13 1.32 -17.01
C THR A 65 -6.15 0.13 -16.97
N VAL A 66 -5.09 0.15 -17.78
CA VAL A 66 -4.03 -0.88 -17.74
C VAL A 66 -3.34 -0.88 -16.37
N ASN A 67 -2.99 0.29 -15.81
CA ASN A 67 -2.43 0.37 -14.47
C ASN A 67 -3.37 -0.19 -13.39
N ASN A 68 -4.68 0.08 -13.49
CA ASN A 68 -5.69 -0.45 -12.57
C ASN A 68 -5.85 -1.97 -12.67
N LEU A 69 -5.77 -2.54 -13.89
CA LEU A 69 -5.70 -3.99 -14.07
C LEU A 69 -4.45 -4.58 -13.41
N GLY A 70 -3.32 -3.88 -13.48
CA GLY A 70 -2.09 -4.27 -12.77
C GLY A 70 -2.30 -4.39 -11.26
N LEU A 71 -2.93 -3.37 -10.64
CA LEU A 71 -3.28 -3.40 -9.22
C LEU A 71 -4.23 -4.55 -8.89
N LEU A 72 -5.28 -4.73 -9.68
CA LEU A 72 -6.25 -5.80 -9.47
C LEU A 72 -5.62 -7.19 -9.56
N TYR A 73 -4.77 -7.43 -10.55
CA TYR A 73 -4.05 -8.69 -10.69
C TYR A 73 -3.08 -8.94 -9.53
N ALA A 74 -2.45 -7.89 -9.00
CA ALA A 74 -1.62 -8.00 -7.81
C ALA A 74 -2.47 -8.42 -6.58
N GLU A 75 -3.65 -7.83 -6.40
CA GLU A 75 -4.60 -8.21 -5.34
C GLU A 75 -5.09 -9.65 -5.46
N GLN A 76 -5.32 -10.12 -6.68
CA GLN A 76 -5.69 -11.51 -6.97
C GLN A 76 -4.51 -12.51 -6.82
N GLY A 77 -3.28 -12.02 -6.60
CA GLY A 77 -2.07 -12.85 -6.57
C GLY A 77 -1.56 -13.29 -7.95
N LYS A 78 -2.13 -12.77 -9.05
CA LYS A 78 -1.66 -12.98 -10.43
C LYS A 78 -0.45 -12.08 -10.73
N LEU A 79 0.64 -12.28 -10.00
CA LEU A 79 1.77 -11.34 -9.97
C LEU A 79 2.46 -11.15 -11.32
N ALA A 80 2.53 -12.20 -12.15
CA ALA A 80 3.11 -12.09 -13.48
C ALA A 80 2.26 -11.25 -14.44
N ASP A 81 0.93 -11.35 -14.34
CA ASP A 81 0.01 -10.55 -15.16
C ASP A 81 -0.02 -9.10 -14.67
N ALA A 82 0.08 -8.88 -13.36
CA ALA A 82 0.28 -7.55 -12.79
C ALA A 82 1.53 -6.87 -13.33
N GLU A 83 2.66 -7.59 -13.35
CA GLU A 83 3.95 -7.10 -13.86
C GLU A 83 3.84 -6.69 -15.33
N LYS A 84 3.22 -7.53 -16.17
CA LYS A 84 2.97 -7.21 -17.58
C LYS A 84 2.13 -5.94 -17.75
N MET A 85 1.05 -5.80 -16.97
CA MET A 85 0.19 -4.62 -17.06
C MET A 85 0.93 -3.35 -16.64
N PHE A 86 1.70 -3.40 -15.56
CA PHE A 86 2.45 -2.21 -15.15
C PHE A 86 3.56 -1.82 -16.12
N HIS A 87 4.30 -2.78 -16.71
CA HIS A 87 5.28 -2.47 -17.75
C HIS A 87 4.62 -1.84 -18.98
N ARG A 88 3.49 -2.40 -19.44
CA ARG A 88 2.72 -1.82 -20.54
C ARG A 88 2.28 -0.38 -20.23
N ALA A 89 1.77 -0.13 -19.03
CA ALA A 89 1.37 1.21 -18.60
C ALA A 89 2.58 2.15 -18.51
N LEU A 90 3.74 1.67 -18.02
CA LEU A 90 4.96 2.45 -17.89
C LEU A 90 5.48 2.89 -19.25
N GLU A 91 5.67 1.95 -20.18
CA GLU A 91 6.16 2.22 -21.53
C GLU A 91 5.27 3.23 -22.27
N GLY A 92 3.94 3.04 -22.20
CA GLY A 92 2.99 3.96 -22.82
C GLY A 92 3.03 5.35 -22.19
N LYS A 93 3.15 5.46 -20.86
CA LYS A 93 3.20 6.75 -20.15
C LYS A 93 4.51 7.49 -20.42
N GLU A 94 5.64 6.77 -20.44
CA GLU A 94 6.94 7.33 -20.81
C GLU A 94 6.93 7.86 -22.24
N LYS A 95 6.34 7.11 -23.18
CA LYS A 95 6.22 7.53 -24.58
C LYS A 95 5.33 8.76 -24.76
N ALA A 96 4.17 8.79 -24.10
CA ALA A 96 3.21 9.86 -24.33
C ALA A 96 3.48 11.13 -23.49
N TRP A 97 4.10 11.01 -22.31
CA TRP A 97 4.22 12.11 -21.33
C TRP A 97 5.67 12.34 -20.86
N GLY A 98 6.58 11.43 -21.17
CA GLY A 98 7.95 11.44 -20.69
C GLY A 98 8.14 10.69 -19.36
N ALA A 99 9.40 10.36 -19.09
CA ALA A 99 9.82 9.66 -17.88
C ALA A 99 9.59 10.48 -16.60
N ASP A 100 9.60 11.82 -16.71
CA ASP A 100 9.51 12.76 -15.59
C ASP A 100 8.06 13.20 -15.27
N HIS A 101 7.05 12.52 -15.83
CA HIS A 101 5.66 12.88 -15.58
C HIS A 101 5.07 12.20 -14.34
N ARG A 102 4.21 12.91 -13.59
CA ARG A 102 3.56 12.40 -12.37
C ARG A 102 2.89 11.04 -12.54
N SER A 103 2.13 10.86 -13.62
CA SER A 103 1.44 9.60 -13.91
C SER A 103 2.39 8.43 -14.14
N THR A 104 3.61 8.70 -14.64
CA THR A 104 4.68 7.71 -14.82
C THR A 104 5.18 7.26 -13.45
N PHE A 105 5.43 8.21 -12.52
CA PHE A 105 5.89 7.89 -11.16
C PHE A 105 4.89 7.05 -10.37
N ILE A 106 3.58 7.23 -10.58
CA ILE A 106 2.53 6.37 -9.99
C ILE A 106 2.77 4.92 -10.40
N THR A 107 2.96 4.66 -11.69
CA THR A 107 3.17 3.30 -12.21
C THR A 107 4.51 2.73 -11.77
N VAL A 108 5.58 3.54 -11.72
CA VAL A 108 6.89 3.13 -11.18
C VAL A 108 6.77 2.74 -9.70
N ASN A 109 6.09 3.55 -8.87
CA ASN A 109 5.86 3.22 -7.46
C ASN A 109 5.05 1.92 -7.30
N ASN A 110 4.06 1.67 -8.16
CA ASN A 110 3.29 0.42 -8.14
C ASN A 110 4.14 -0.81 -8.54
N LEU A 111 5.05 -0.67 -9.50
CA LEU A 111 6.06 -1.70 -9.80
C LEU A 111 6.96 -1.98 -8.60
N GLY A 112 7.38 -0.94 -7.88
CA GLY A 112 8.13 -1.08 -6.63
C GLY A 112 7.38 -1.93 -5.60
N ALA A 113 6.09 -1.65 -5.40
CA ALA A 113 5.23 -2.42 -4.51
C ALA A 113 5.06 -3.88 -4.95
N LEU A 114 4.88 -4.12 -6.25
CA LEU A 114 4.79 -5.46 -6.80
C LEU A 114 6.09 -6.26 -6.56
N TYR A 115 7.24 -5.66 -6.82
CA TYR A 115 8.54 -6.29 -6.60
C TYR A 115 8.81 -6.55 -5.12
N ALA A 116 8.44 -5.63 -4.23
CA ALA A 116 8.51 -5.85 -2.79
C ALA A 116 7.65 -7.06 -2.37
N TYR A 117 6.43 -7.17 -2.89
CA TYR A 117 5.53 -8.30 -2.63
C TYR A 117 6.11 -9.64 -3.12
N GLN A 118 6.70 -9.64 -4.32
CA GLN A 118 7.41 -10.77 -4.91
C GLN A 118 8.70 -11.13 -4.13
N GLY A 119 9.22 -10.25 -3.29
CA GLY A 119 10.50 -10.41 -2.59
C GLY A 119 11.73 -10.02 -3.41
N LYS A 120 11.53 -9.37 -4.57
CA LYS A 120 12.60 -8.78 -5.39
C LYS A 120 13.03 -7.43 -4.79
N LEU A 121 13.62 -7.47 -3.60
CA LEU A 121 13.82 -6.26 -2.78
C LEU A 121 14.75 -5.22 -3.44
N ILE A 122 15.75 -5.66 -4.21
CA ILE A 122 16.67 -4.76 -4.94
C ILE A 122 15.93 -4.03 -6.07
N ASP A 123 15.09 -4.74 -6.82
CA ASP A 123 14.32 -4.14 -7.92
C ASP A 123 13.24 -3.20 -7.38
N ALA A 124 12.62 -3.56 -6.24
CA ALA A 124 11.69 -2.69 -5.53
C ALA A 124 12.36 -1.38 -5.11
N GLU A 125 13.58 -1.45 -4.53
CA GLU A 125 14.35 -0.29 -4.10
C GLU A 125 14.63 0.67 -5.27
N LYS A 126 15.09 0.13 -6.40
CA LYS A 126 15.33 0.92 -7.62
C LYS A 126 14.08 1.63 -8.11
N MET A 127 12.94 0.94 -8.14
CA MET A 127 11.67 1.54 -8.58
C MET A 127 11.23 2.64 -7.62
N TYR A 128 11.26 2.41 -6.31
CA TYR A 128 10.87 3.43 -5.35
C TYR A 128 11.80 4.64 -5.33
N GLN A 129 13.12 4.45 -5.44
CA GLN A 129 14.07 5.57 -5.56
C GLN A 129 13.79 6.40 -6.80
N ARG A 130 13.58 5.75 -7.95
CA ARG A 130 13.20 6.43 -9.20
C ARG A 130 11.90 7.25 -9.04
N ALA A 131 10.87 6.67 -8.43
CA ALA A 131 9.62 7.38 -8.19
C ALA A 131 9.80 8.55 -7.20
N LEU A 132 10.60 8.36 -6.15
CA LEU A 132 10.86 9.36 -5.13
C LEU A 132 11.56 10.58 -5.72
N GLU A 133 12.65 10.39 -6.47
CA GLU A 133 13.38 11.46 -7.16
C GLU A 133 12.46 12.27 -8.07
N GLY A 134 11.62 11.56 -8.85
CA GLY A 134 10.63 12.17 -9.71
C GLY A 134 9.59 13.01 -8.97
N TYR A 135 9.00 12.46 -7.90
CA TYR A 135 8.01 13.18 -7.10
C TYR A 135 8.61 14.37 -6.34
N GLU A 136 9.82 14.23 -5.79
CA GLU A 136 10.51 15.33 -5.11
C GLU A 136 10.75 16.50 -6.07
N LYS A 137 11.22 16.22 -7.28
CA LYS A 137 11.47 17.23 -8.31
C LYS A 137 10.19 17.91 -8.80
N THR A 138 9.10 17.16 -8.97
CA THR A 138 7.88 17.66 -9.64
C THR A 138 6.82 18.20 -8.70
N CYS A 139 6.65 17.59 -7.52
CA CYS A 139 5.61 17.93 -6.56
C CYS A 139 6.18 18.52 -5.26
N GLY A 140 7.47 18.32 -5.00
CA GLY A 140 8.14 18.74 -3.79
C GLY A 140 8.20 17.64 -2.71
N PRO A 141 9.02 17.85 -1.67
CA PRO A 141 9.37 16.83 -0.69
C PRO A 141 8.23 16.46 0.29
N ASN A 142 7.26 17.36 0.48
CA ASN A 142 6.13 17.18 1.41
C ASN A 142 4.81 16.85 0.70
N HIS A 143 4.83 16.64 -0.62
CA HIS A 143 3.62 16.20 -1.31
C HIS A 143 3.25 14.78 -0.88
N THR A 144 1.96 14.49 -0.70
CA THR A 144 1.48 13.19 -0.18
C THR A 144 2.02 12.01 -0.97
N SER A 145 2.02 12.04 -2.31
CA SER A 145 2.61 10.97 -3.13
C SER A 145 4.12 10.79 -2.93
N THR A 146 4.85 11.85 -2.63
CA THR A 146 6.29 11.77 -2.27
C THR A 146 6.42 11.01 -0.96
N LEU A 147 5.61 11.39 0.04
CA LEU A 147 5.63 10.80 1.37
C LEU A 147 5.13 9.34 1.38
N ASP A 148 4.17 8.99 0.53
CA ASP A 148 3.74 7.61 0.31
C ASP A 148 4.91 6.75 -0.18
N THR A 149 5.71 7.29 -1.11
CA THR A 149 6.90 6.62 -1.64
C THR A 149 7.99 6.49 -0.58
N VAL A 150 8.20 7.52 0.25
CA VAL A 150 9.11 7.47 1.41
C VAL A 150 8.67 6.40 2.41
N ASN A 151 7.37 6.33 2.73
CA ASN A 151 6.84 5.30 3.62
C ASN A 151 7.06 3.88 3.07
N ASN A 152 6.86 3.70 1.76
CA ASN A 152 7.10 2.42 1.10
C ASN A 152 8.59 2.02 1.15
N LEU A 153 9.52 2.97 1.01
CA LEU A 153 10.95 2.73 1.24
C LEU A 153 11.24 2.34 2.68
N GLY A 154 10.59 2.98 3.66
CA GLY A 154 10.70 2.60 5.08
C GLY A 154 10.31 1.14 5.31
N ASN A 155 9.16 0.73 4.77
CA ASN A 155 8.72 -0.66 4.80
C ASN A 155 9.69 -1.61 4.09
N LEU A 156 10.23 -1.20 2.94
CA LEU A 156 11.21 -2.00 2.21
C LEU A 156 12.50 -2.20 3.02
N TYR A 157 13.04 -1.14 3.62
CA TYR A 157 14.24 -1.20 4.44
C TYR A 157 14.03 -2.02 5.71
N ALA A 158 12.86 -1.93 6.35
CA ALA A 158 12.49 -2.79 7.48
C ALA A 158 12.51 -4.27 7.06
N ASN A 159 11.94 -4.59 5.90
CA ASN A 159 11.95 -5.94 5.32
C ASN A 159 13.36 -6.45 4.98
N GLN A 160 14.28 -5.55 4.64
CA GLN A 160 15.70 -5.86 4.41
C GLN A 160 16.50 -5.97 5.73
N GLY A 161 15.93 -5.62 6.89
CA GLY A 161 16.62 -5.55 8.17
C GLY A 161 17.47 -4.27 8.36
N LYS A 162 17.36 -3.29 7.45
CA LYS A 162 18.03 -1.99 7.54
C LYS A 162 17.22 -1.06 8.45
N LEU A 163 17.13 -1.40 9.74
CA LEU A 163 16.21 -0.74 10.68
C LEU A 163 16.49 0.76 10.84
N ALA A 164 17.75 1.18 10.85
CA ALA A 164 18.11 2.61 10.96
C ALA A 164 17.65 3.42 9.73
N ASP A 165 17.72 2.84 8.53
CA ASP A 165 17.25 3.52 7.31
C ASP A 165 15.71 3.52 7.25
N ALA A 166 15.08 2.45 7.70
CA ALA A 166 13.62 2.38 7.83
C ALA A 166 13.08 3.44 8.80
N GLU A 167 13.70 3.59 9.97
CA GLU A 167 13.35 4.63 10.95
C GLU A 167 13.42 6.03 10.35
N LYS A 168 14.51 6.37 9.66
CA LYS A 168 14.66 7.66 8.98
C LYS A 168 13.53 7.91 7.97
N MET A 169 13.17 6.89 7.19
CA MET A 169 12.08 7.02 6.21
C MET A 169 10.73 7.19 6.90
N PHE A 170 10.43 6.39 7.92
CA PHE A 170 9.15 6.52 8.65
C PHE A 170 9.01 7.87 9.33
N GLN A 171 10.07 8.34 10.01
CA GLN A 171 10.10 9.68 10.60
C GLN A 171 9.87 10.76 9.55
N ARG A 172 10.60 10.70 8.43
CA ARG A 172 10.45 11.67 7.33
C ARG A 172 9.03 11.69 6.79
N ALA A 173 8.42 10.53 6.57
CA ALA A 173 7.05 10.44 6.09
C ALA A 173 6.05 11.03 7.09
N LEU A 174 6.16 10.68 8.39
CA LEU A 174 5.28 11.17 9.44
C LEU A 174 5.32 12.70 9.56
N GLU A 175 6.51 13.28 9.70
CA GLU A 175 6.70 14.74 9.79
C GLU A 175 6.21 15.45 8.52
N GLY A 176 6.41 14.84 7.35
CA GLY A 176 5.92 15.37 6.09
C GLY A 176 4.40 15.37 6.02
N TYR A 177 3.73 14.29 6.47
CA TYR A 177 2.27 14.21 6.49
C TYR A 177 1.68 15.25 7.45
N GLU A 178 2.29 15.44 8.63
CA GLU A 178 1.89 16.46 9.59
C GLU A 178 1.94 17.86 8.97
N LYS A 179 3.02 18.17 8.22
CA LYS A 179 3.17 19.44 7.51
C LYS A 179 2.17 19.61 6.34
N ALA A 180 1.91 18.54 5.58
CA ALA A 180 1.11 18.61 4.37
C ALA A 180 -0.39 18.70 4.65
N LEU A 181 -0.85 18.03 5.71
CA LEU A 181 -2.29 17.86 6.01
C LEU A 181 -2.74 18.72 7.19
N GLY A 182 -1.81 19.06 8.09
CA GLY A 182 -2.12 19.66 9.40
C GLY A 182 -2.58 18.62 10.42
N SER A 183 -2.47 18.99 11.69
CA SER A 183 -2.72 18.11 12.86
C SER A 183 -4.14 17.55 12.92
N ASP A 184 -5.13 18.26 12.38
CA ASP A 184 -6.54 17.84 12.45
C ASP A 184 -6.90 16.84 11.34
N ASN A 185 -6.22 16.89 10.18
CA ASN A 185 -6.56 16.05 9.04
C ASN A 185 -5.71 14.78 8.96
N ILE A 186 -4.51 14.79 9.55
CA ILE A 186 -3.61 13.61 9.51
C ILE A 186 -4.27 12.36 10.11
N ILE A 187 -5.12 12.52 11.13
CA ILE A 187 -5.81 11.41 11.79
C ILE A 187 -6.86 10.72 10.90
N PHE A 188 -7.28 11.36 9.79
CA PHE A 188 -8.19 10.77 8.80
C PHE A 188 -7.44 10.21 7.57
N TYR A 189 -6.13 10.46 7.47
CA TYR A 189 -5.36 10.09 6.30
C TYR A 189 -4.70 8.72 6.47
N ILE A 190 -5.29 7.71 5.83
CA ILE A 190 -4.91 6.30 5.98
C ILE A 190 -3.41 6.05 5.80
N PRO A 191 -2.69 6.62 4.82
CA PRO A 191 -1.25 6.37 4.69
C PRO A 191 -0.43 6.87 5.88
N ALA A 192 -0.82 7.98 6.52
CA ALA A 192 -0.16 8.43 7.76
C ALA A 192 -0.47 7.51 8.95
N LEU A 193 -1.69 6.96 9.02
CA LEU A 193 -2.04 5.97 10.05
C LEU A 193 -1.26 4.67 9.88
N ASN A 194 -1.13 4.19 8.64
CA ASN A 194 -0.32 3.02 8.30
C ASN A 194 1.16 3.25 8.62
N ASN A 195 1.68 4.43 8.27
CA ASN A 195 3.03 4.84 8.64
C ASN A 195 3.24 4.78 10.17
N ALA A 196 2.33 5.35 10.96
CA ALA A 196 2.41 5.28 12.42
C ALA A 196 2.38 3.82 12.92
N TYR A 197 1.51 2.98 12.37
CA TYR A 197 1.48 1.55 12.72
C TYR A 197 2.80 0.84 12.40
N ASP A 198 3.32 1.01 11.19
CA ASP A 198 4.57 0.39 10.73
C ASP A 198 5.77 0.88 11.54
N TYR A 199 5.78 2.18 11.89
CA TYR A 199 6.80 2.75 12.75
C TYR A 199 6.73 2.21 14.18
N GLY A 200 5.52 1.99 14.71
CA GLY A 200 5.32 1.30 15.99
C GLY A 200 5.88 -0.12 15.99
N MET A 201 5.70 -0.88 14.90
CA MET A 201 6.31 -2.20 14.75
C MET A 201 7.83 -2.14 14.76
N LEU A 202 8.43 -1.16 14.09
CA LEU A 202 9.88 -0.97 14.11
C LEU A 202 10.40 -0.65 15.53
N PHE A 203 9.67 0.15 16.30
CA PHE A 203 10.02 0.40 17.70
C PHE A 203 9.87 -0.83 18.59
N GLU A 204 8.85 -1.65 18.37
CA GLU A 204 8.68 -2.93 19.04
C GLU A 204 9.86 -3.87 18.76
N ASP A 205 10.26 -4.00 17.48
CA ASP A 205 11.39 -4.82 17.04
C ASP A 205 12.74 -4.35 17.60
N THR A 206 12.87 -3.06 17.92
CA THR A 206 14.07 -2.46 18.51
C THR A 206 14.02 -2.35 20.04
N GLY A 207 12.96 -2.85 20.68
CA GLY A 207 12.78 -2.83 22.14
C GLY A 207 12.40 -1.46 22.72
N ARG A 208 12.07 -0.48 21.88
CA ARG A 208 11.66 0.88 22.27
C ARG A 208 10.16 0.94 22.56
N LEU A 209 9.74 0.19 23.59
CA LEU A 209 8.32 -0.08 23.85
C LEU A 209 7.49 1.19 24.10
N ARG A 210 8.06 2.23 24.72
CA ARG A 210 7.37 3.51 24.93
C ARG A 210 7.02 4.20 23.61
N ASP A 211 7.96 4.22 22.68
CA ASP A 211 7.76 4.82 21.36
C ASP A 211 6.78 3.99 20.52
N ALA A 212 6.86 2.66 20.62
CA ALA A 212 5.91 1.75 19.99
C ALA A 212 4.47 2.01 20.45
N LYS A 213 4.25 2.14 21.78
CA LYS A 213 2.94 2.46 22.35
C LYS A 213 2.40 3.79 21.84
N LEU A 214 3.25 4.83 21.77
CA LEU A 214 2.85 6.13 21.26
C LEU A 214 2.36 6.04 19.82
N MET A 215 3.12 5.34 18.97
CA MET A 215 2.79 5.15 17.56
C MET A 215 1.51 4.32 17.37
N TYR A 216 1.34 3.22 18.10
CA TYR A 216 0.10 2.44 18.05
C TYR A 216 -1.11 3.24 18.53
N THR A 217 -0.96 4.03 19.59
CA THR A 217 -2.06 4.88 20.08
C THR A 217 -2.51 5.90 19.02
N ARG A 218 -1.56 6.52 18.32
CA ARG A 218 -1.85 7.42 17.18
C ARG A 218 -2.62 6.68 16.08
N ALA A 219 -2.13 5.51 15.66
CA ALA A 219 -2.77 4.70 14.61
C ALA A 219 -4.19 4.24 15.00
N ILE A 220 -4.40 3.74 16.22
CA ILE A 220 -5.69 3.26 16.73
C ILE A 220 -6.73 4.37 16.70
N SER A 221 -6.35 5.58 17.13
CA SER A 221 -7.24 6.74 17.18
C SER A 221 -7.79 7.07 15.79
N GLY A 222 -6.91 7.10 14.78
CA GLY A 222 -7.32 7.32 13.39
C GLY A 222 -8.12 6.15 12.81
N TYR A 223 -7.68 4.90 12.99
CA TYR A 223 -8.39 3.73 12.46
C TYR A 223 -9.82 3.63 13.01
N LYS A 224 -10.01 3.96 14.29
CA LYS A 224 -11.35 4.00 14.90
C LYS A 224 -12.25 5.02 14.22
N LEU A 225 -11.73 6.20 13.90
CA LEU A 225 -12.48 7.28 13.25
C LEU A 225 -12.80 6.95 11.79
N VAL A 226 -11.83 6.41 11.05
CA VAL A 226 -11.95 6.17 9.60
C VAL A 226 -12.74 4.90 9.30
N PHE A 227 -12.51 3.82 10.04
CA PHE A 227 -13.05 2.49 9.72
C PHE A 227 -13.99 1.91 10.78
N GLY A 228 -14.02 2.49 11.98
CA GLY A 228 -14.70 1.91 13.13
C GLY A 228 -13.95 0.75 13.78
N THR A 229 -14.52 0.19 14.84
CA THR A 229 -13.87 -0.81 15.71
C THR A 229 -13.87 -2.23 15.14
N ASN A 230 -14.68 -2.50 14.12
CA ASN A 230 -14.76 -3.82 13.48
C ASN A 230 -13.69 -4.03 12.40
N ASN A 231 -12.91 -3.00 12.10
CA ASN A 231 -11.87 -3.08 11.09
C ASN A 231 -10.65 -3.86 11.62
N ARG A 232 -10.08 -4.71 10.77
CA ARG A 232 -8.91 -5.55 11.09
C ARG A 232 -7.69 -4.73 11.54
N GLN A 233 -7.44 -3.56 10.94
CA GLN A 233 -6.31 -2.70 11.28
C GLN A 233 -6.46 -2.13 12.69
N TYR A 234 -7.67 -1.67 13.03
CA TYR A 234 -7.99 -1.23 14.40
C TYR A 234 -7.75 -2.36 15.41
N GLN A 235 -8.30 -3.55 15.16
CA GLN A 235 -8.17 -4.69 16.05
C GLN A 235 -6.71 -5.13 16.22
N ALA A 236 -5.95 -5.21 15.14
CA ALA A 236 -4.54 -5.60 15.17
C ALA A 236 -3.68 -4.59 15.94
N ALA A 237 -3.92 -3.29 15.76
CA ALA A 237 -3.21 -2.25 16.51
C ALA A 237 -3.57 -2.28 18.00
N GLN A 238 -4.84 -2.50 18.32
CA GLN A 238 -5.31 -2.62 19.70
C GLN A 238 -4.72 -3.85 20.41
N GLU A 239 -4.65 -4.99 19.72
CA GLU A 239 -4.05 -6.21 20.26
C GLU A 239 -2.57 -6.01 20.58
N ARG A 240 -1.80 -5.41 19.66
CA ARG A 240 -0.40 -5.08 19.90
C ARG A 240 -0.21 -4.14 21.09
N LEU A 241 -1.01 -3.07 21.18
CA LEU A 241 -0.94 -2.14 22.31
C LEU A 241 -1.21 -2.85 23.65
N LYS A 242 -2.24 -3.68 23.71
CA LYS A 242 -2.57 -4.48 24.92
C LYS A 242 -1.45 -5.43 25.32
N ASN A 243 -0.81 -6.07 24.34
CA ASN A 243 0.33 -6.96 24.61
C ASN A 243 1.53 -6.20 25.21
N LEU A 244 1.77 -4.96 24.76
CA LEU A 244 2.81 -4.11 25.34
C LEU A 244 2.48 -3.65 26.77
N GLU A 245 1.22 -3.36 27.07
CA GLU A 245 0.78 -2.99 28.43
C GLU A 245 0.92 -4.15 29.41
N THR A 246 0.43 -5.34 29.04
CA THR A 246 0.53 -6.54 29.88
C THR A 246 1.97 -7.00 30.11
N SER A 247 2.87 -6.79 29.15
CA SER A 247 4.29 -7.09 29.32
C SER A 247 4.97 -6.23 30.39
N GLU A 248 4.60 -4.95 30.51
CA GLU A 248 5.14 -4.05 31.54
C GLU A 248 4.60 -4.38 32.94
N ASP A 249 3.31 -4.71 33.05
CA ASP A 249 2.70 -5.10 34.33
C ASP A 249 3.33 -6.40 34.89
N SER A 250 3.73 -7.32 34.01
CA SER A 250 4.44 -8.55 34.42
C SER A 250 5.90 -8.30 34.85
N LEU A 251 6.53 -7.23 34.34
CA LEU A 251 7.88 -6.80 34.69
C LEU A 251 7.90 -5.95 35.98
N SER A 252 6.82 -5.22 36.28
CA SER A 252 6.70 -4.42 37.51
C SER A 252 6.31 -5.24 38.74
N THR A 253 5.78 -6.45 38.55
CA THR A 253 5.27 -7.32 39.63
C THR A 253 6.15 -8.52 39.98
N SER A 254 7.34 -8.68 39.38
CA SER A 254 8.27 -9.79 39.73
C SER A 254 9.76 -9.40 39.70
N PRO A 255 10.56 -9.64 40.75
CA PRO A 255 11.99 -9.33 40.75
C PRO A 255 12.88 -10.29 39.95
N THR A 256 12.33 -11.36 39.35
CA THR A 256 13.15 -12.41 38.72
C THR A 256 12.34 -13.20 37.69
N ALA A 257 12.56 -12.96 36.39
CA ALA A 257 12.42 -14.00 35.36
C ALA A 257 12.81 -13.46 33.96
N ALA A 258 14.12 -13.31 33.73
CA ALA A 258 14.67 -13.38 32.38
C ALA A 258 14.52 -14.82 31.85
N SER A 259 13.34 -15.20 31.35
CA SER A 259 13.12 -16.37 30.48
C SER A 259 11.63 -16.66 30.36
N ARG A 260 10.94 -16.04 29.38
CA ARG A 260 9.64 -16.51 28.86
C ARG A 260 9.22 -15.70 27.62
N LEU A 261 10.10 -15.64 26.63
CA LEU A 261 9.74 -15.23 25.27
C LEU A 261 9.88 -16.44 24.35
N ASN A 262 8.95 -17.39 24.47
CA ASN A 262 8.69 -18.31 23.37
C ASN A 262 7.32 -19.00 23.48
N ARG A 263 6.58 -18.95 22.36
CA ARG A 263 5.29 -19.59 22.02
C ARG A 263 4.01 -18.83 22.39
N HIS A 264 3.45 -18.12 21.40
CA HIS A 264 2.43 -18.69 20.50
C HIS A 264 2.14 -17.71 19.36
N VAL A 265 2.58 -18.06 18.14
CA VAL A 265 2.08 -17.45 16.90
C VAL A 265 1.82 -18.59 15.93
N THR A 266 0.56 -18.95 15.77
CA THR A 266 0.06 -19.71 14.62
C THR A 266 -1.28 -19.13 14.21
N ASP A 267 -1.34 -18.81 12.92
CA ASP A 267 -2.53 -18.62 12.07
C ASP A 267 -3.30 -17.30 12.16
N ILE A 268 -2.79 -16.29 11.43
CA ILE A 268 -3.63 -15.40 10.63
C ILE A 268 -2.95 -15.14 9.27
N LEU A 269 -3.60 -15.59 8.18
CA LEU A 269 -3.18 -15.35 6.79
C LEU A 269 -3.37 -13.87 6.39
N PRO A 270 -2.52 -13.28 5.53
CA PRO A 270 -2.70 -11.93 4.99
C PRO A 270 -3.39 -11.96 3.61
N VAL A 271 -4.24 -10.95 3.31
CA VAL A 271 -4.71 -10.60 1.95
C VAL A 271 -5.06 -9.10 1.89
N PRO A 272 -5.13 -8.47 0.71
CA PRO A 272 -4.08 -7.70 0.03
C PRO A 272 -4.31 -6.18 0.12
N GLY A 273 -3.26 -5.36 -0.02
CA GLY A 273 -3.35 -3.89 -0.06
C GLY A 273 -2.58 -3.14 1.02
N SER A 274 -1.94 -3.83 1.95
CA SER A 274 -0.81 -3.31 2.72
C SER A 274 0.38 -4.25 2.54
N ALA A 275 1.59 -3.68 2.52
CA ALA A 275 2.83 -4.41 2.32
C ALA A 275 2.85 -5.69 3.17
N ALA A 276 3.07 -6.82 2.50
CA ALA A 276 3.01 -8.15 3.08
C ALA A 276 3.87 -8.26 4.35
N SER A 277 3.25 -8.71 5.44
CA SER A 277 3.96 -9.03 6.68
C SER A 277 5.01 -10.12 6.46
N THR A 278 6.27 -9.72 6.60
CA THR A 278 7.49 -10.53 6.53
C THR A 278 7.60 -11.57 7.65
N THR A 279 6.74 -11.50 8.68
CA THR A 279 6.71 -12.44 9.79
C THR A 279 6.53 -13.90 9.32
N SER A 280 5.73 -14.14 8.27
CA SER A 280 5.49 -15.49 7.75
C SER A 280 6.66 -16.06 6.93
N LYS A 281 7.42 -15.21 6.20
CA LYS A 281 8.57 -15.63 5.39
C LYS A 281 9.84 -15.83 6.23
N ARG A 282 10.09 -14.97 7.23
CA ARG A 282 11.23 -15.10 8.18
C ARG A 282 11.14 -16.39 9.01
N LEU A 283 9.95 -16.73 9.51
CA LEU A 283 9.72 -17.99 10.23
C LEU A 283 9.90 -19.25 9.35
N LYS A 284 9.54 -19.19 8.06
CA LYS A 284 9.74 -20.31 7.12
C LYS A 284 11.21 -20.50 6.75
N LEU A 285 11.99 -19.43 6.61
CA LEU A 285 13.42 -19.50 6.29
C LEU A 285 14.25 -20.03 7.48
N LEU A 286 13.97 -19.55 8.70
CA LEU A 286 14.66 -20.00 9.92
C LEU A 286 14.39 -21.48 10.23
N ARG A 287 13.15 -21.97 10.02
CA ARG A 287 12.84 -23.41 10.13
C ARG A 287 13.54 -24.27 9.08
N LYS A 288 13.77 -23.74 7.87
CA LYS A 288 14.52 -24.45 6.81
C LYS A 288 16.03 -24.51 7.07
N LEU A 289 16.58 -23.54 7.83
CA LEU A 289 18.03 -23.42 8.08
C LEU A 289 18.51 -24.05 9.40
N LYS A 290 17.62 -24.62 10.24
CA LYS A 290 17.96 -25.18 11.58
C LYS A 290 18.78 -24.25 12.50
N LEU A 291 18.78 -22.94 12.24
CA LEU A 291 19.40 -21.96 13.13
C LEU A 291 18.37 -21.60 14.19
N ARG A 292 18.67 -21.97 15.44
CA ARG A 292 17.84 -21.74 16.63
C ARG A 292 17.85 -20.28 17.04
#